data_AF-A0A0F7XZU8-F1
#
_entry.id   AF-A0A0F7XZU8-F1
#
_cell.length_a   1.000
_cell.length_b   1.000
_cell.length_c   1.000
_cell.angle_alpha   90.00
_cell.angle_beta   90.00
_cell.angle_gamma   90.00
#
_symmetry.space_group_name_H-M   'P 1'
#
loop_
_entity.id
_entity.type
_entity.pdbx_description
1 polymer ?
#
loop_
_entity_poly.entity_id
_entity_poly.type
_entity_poly.pdbx_seq_one_letter_code
_entity_poly.pdbx_strand_id
1 'polypeptide(L)'
;MQNREDIFNTLRDALVELFELEPERISLQSHLYQDLEIDSIDAIDLLDHIKRKTGKKISAEDFKSVRTVNDVVEAVHRLVNSAA
;
A
#
# COMPACT_ATOMS: atom_id res chain seq x y z
N MET A 1 0.91 -12.55 13.39
CA MET A 1 1.89 -11.50 13.08
C MET A 1 1.97 -11.40 11.57
N GLN A 2 1.40 -10.37 10.95
CA GLN A 2 1.68 -10.12 9.53
C GLN A 2 3.05 -9.45 9.47
N ASN A 3 4.02 -10.15 8.89
CA ASN A 3 5.35 -9.61 8.66
C ASN A 3 5.30 -8.60 7.52
N ARG A 4 6.25 -7.65 7.49
CA ARG A 4 6.34 -6.62 6.44
C ARG A 4 6.37 -7.21 5.04
N GLU A 5 7.00 -8.38 4.87
CA GLU A 5 7.08 -9.10 3.60
C GLU A 5 5.72 -9.59 3.11
N ASP A 6 4.85 -10.08 4.02
CA ASP A 6 3.49 -10.51 3.69
C ASP A 6 2.62 -9.33 3.24
N ILE A 7 2.77 -8.20 3.94
CA ILE A 7 2.10 -6.94 3.60
C ILE A 7 2.59 -6.40 2.26
N PHE A 8 3.90 -6.43 2.02
CA PHE A 8 4.49 -6.02 0.75
C PHE A 8 4.01 -6.89 -0.40
N ASN A 9 4.00 -8.22 -0.25
CA ASN A 9 3.50 -9.13 -1.28
C ASN A 9 2.02 -8.85 -1.56
N THR A 10 1.19 -8.71 -0.52
CA THR A 10 -0.24 -8.36 -0.67
C THR A 10 -0.43 -7.02 -1.38
N LEU A 11 0.37 -6.02 -1.03
CA LEU A 11 0.33 -4.70 -1.65
C LEU A 11 0.78 -4.76 -3.11
N ARG A 12 1.85 -5.51 -3.41
CA ARG A 12 2.34 -5.72 -4.76
C ARG A 12 1.29 -6.40 -5.62
N ASP A 13 0.70 -7.50 -5.14
CA ASP A 13 -0.38 -8.18 -5.87
C ASP A 13 -1.57 -7.24 -6.08
N ALA A 14 -1.97 -6.45 -5.07
CA ALA A 14 -3.03 -5.45 -5.23
C ALA A 14 -2.67 -4.38 -6.29
N LEU A 15 -1.42 -3.91 -6.33
CA LEU A 15 -0.98 -2.93 -7.32
C LEU A 15 -0.98 -3.54 -8.74
N VAL A 16 -0.57 -4.79 -8.89
CA VAL A 16 -0.61 -5.52 -10.16
C VAL A 16 -2.05 -5.78 -10.60
N GLU A 17 -2.94 -6.20 -9.70
CA GLU A 17 -4.33 -6.53 -10.01
C GLU A 17 -5.21 -5.29 -10.27
N LEU A 18 -5.01 -4.20 -9.51
CA LEU A 18 -5.84 -3.00 -9.59
C LEU A 18 -5.37 -2.03 -10.68
N PHE A 19 -4.05 -1.92 -10.87
CA PHE A 19 -3.45 -0.93 -11.77
C PHE A 19 -2.72 -1.56 -12.96
N GLU A 20 -2.81 -2.88 -13.11
CA GLU A 20 -2.18 -3.63 -14.21
C GLU A 20 -0.67 -3.36 -14.34
N LEU A 21 -0.02 -3.07 -13.21
CA LEU A 21 1.39 -2.74 -13.14
C LEU A 21 2.27 -3.98 -13.22
N GLU A 22 3.47 -3.82 -13.74
CA GLU A 22 4.46 -4.91 -13.75
C GLU A 22 5.03 -5.12 -12.34
N PRO A 23 5.06 -6.37 -11.81
CA PRO A 23 5.61 -6.65 -10.49
C PRO A 23 7.09 -6.28 -10.36
N GLU A 24 7.82 -6.26 -11.49
CA GLU A 24 9.22 -5.86 -11.56
C GLU A 24 9.44 -4.36 -11.33
N ARG A 25 8.43 -3.52 -11.60
CA ARG A 25 8.45 -2.08 -11.32
C ARG A 25 8.15 -1.75 -9.86
N ILE A 26 7.48 -2.67 -9.16
CA ILE A 26 7.06 -2.48 -7.77
C ILE A 26 8.18 -2.90 -6.83
N SER A 27 8.93 -1.92 -6.35
CA SER A 27 9.94 -2.07 -5.32
C SER A 27 9.55 -1.27 -4.08
N LEU A 28 10.10 -1.63 -2.92
CA LEU A 28 9.90 -0.87 -1.68
C LEU A 28 10.28 0.62 -1.83
N GLN A 29 11.28 0.92 -2.67
CA GLN A 29 11.72 2.29 -2.94
C GLN A 29 10.93 2.98 -4.06
N SER A 30 10.07 2.25 -4.79
CA SER A 30 9.29 2.84 -5.87
C SER A 30 8.31 3.86 -5.31
N HIS A 31 8.26 5.01 -5.97
CA HIS A 31 7.39 6.12 -5.64
C HIS A 31 6.02 5.89 -6.29
N LEU A 32 4.95 5.90 -5.51
CA LEU A 32 3.58 5.64 -5.99
C LEU A 32 3.21 6.61 -7.12
N TYR A 33 3.38 7.91 -6.87
CA TYR A 33 3.01 8.95 -7.83
C TYR A 33 3.97 9.13 -9.02
N GLN A 34 5.27 8.87 -8.84
CA GLN A 34 6.28 9.18 -9.87
C GLN A 34 6.69 7.96 -10.69
N ASP A 35 6.88 6.81 -10.04
CA ASP A 35 7.36 5.58 -10.70
C ASP A 35 6.20 4.68 -11.12
N LEU A 36 5.16 4.61 -10.28
CA LEU A 36 3.99 3.75 -10.49
C LEU A 36 2.80 4.53 -11.09
N GLU A 37 2.98 5.83 -11.33
CA GLU A 37 1.98 6.72 -11.96
C GLU A 37 0.59 6.66 -11.29
N ILE A 38 0.56 6.38 -9.98
CA ILE A 38 -0.67 6.28 -9.19
C ILE A 38 -1.25 7.66 -8.95
N ASP A 39 -2.48 7.88 -9.40
CA ASP A 39 -3.17 9.15 -9.20
C ASP A 39 -3.87 9.24 -7.83
N SER A 40 -4.37 10.43 -7.52
CA SER A 40 -5.16 10.66 -6.31
C SER A 40 -6.49 9.91 -6.26
N ILE A 41 -7.00 9.45 -7.41
CA ILE A 41 -8.20 8.60 -7.52
C ILE A 41 -7.82 7.15 -7.22
N ASP A 42 -6.77 6.64 -7.87
CA ASP A 42 -6.22 5.30 -7.67
C ASP A 42 -5.84 5.03 -6.21
N ALA A 43 -5.28 6.04 -5.54
CA ALA A 43 -5.01 6.03 -4.11
C ALA A 43 -6.25 5.63 -3.26
N ILE A 44 -7.46 6.06 -3.66
CA ILE A 44 -8.70 5.74 -2.94
C ILE A 44 -9.06 4.26 -3.12
N ASP A 45 -8.89 3.71 -4.32
CA ASP A 45 -9.14 2.29 -4.59
C ASP A 45 -8.13 1.39 -3.86
N LEU A 46 -6.85 1.80 -3.85
CA LEU A 46 -5.82 1.10 -3.07
C LEU A 46 -6.16 1.10 -1.57
N LEU A 47 -6.62 2.23 -1.03
CA LEU A 47 -7.05 2.35 0.36
C LEU A 47 -8.24 1.43 0.68
N ASP A 48 -9.25 1.35 -0.19
CA ASP A 48 -10.39 0.47 0.02
C ASP A 48 -9.98 -1.00 -0.07
N HIS A 49 -9.10 -1.36 -1.01
CA HIS A 49 -8.58 -2.71 -1.15
C HIS A 49 -7.77 -3.16 0.07
N ILE A 50 -6.82 -2.34 0.54
CA ILE A 50 -6.02 -2.63 1.73
C ILE A 50 -6.92 -2.78 2.95
N LYS A 51 -7.94 -1.91 3.09
CA LYS A 51 -8.91 -2.01 4.18
C LYS A 51 -9.69 -3.31 4.15
N ARG A 52 -10.10 -3.80 2.96
CA ARG A 52 -10.78 -5.10 2.83
C ARG A 52 -9.88 -6.29 3.17
N LYS A 53 -8.60 -6.22 2.78
CA LYS A 53 -7.62 -7.28 3.04
C LYS A 53 -7.18 -7.34 4.51
N THR A 54 -6.89 -6.18 5.11
CA THR A 54 -6.33 -6.08 6.47
C THR A 54 -7.39 -5.88 7.55
N GLY A 55 -8.61 -5.47 7.17
CA GLY A 55 -9.67 -5.06 8.10
C GLY A 55 -9.38 -3.75 8.83
N LYS A 56 -8.25 -3.08 8.54
CA LYS A 56 -7.84 -1.83 9.20
C LYS A 56 -8.05 -0.64 8.27
N LYS A 57 -8.54 0.46 8.83
CA LYS A 57 -8.74 1.71 8.09
C LYS A 57 -7.47 2.55 8.18
N ILE A 58 -6.81 2.78 7.05
CA ILE A 58 -5.79 3.84 6.92
C ILE A 58 -6.51 5.18 6.81
N SER A 59 -6.07 6.18 7.56
CA SER A 59 -6.62 7.54 7.44
C SER A 59 -6.07 8.24 6.21
N ALA A 60 -6.84 9.15 5.61
CA ALA A 60 -6.37 9.91 4.45
C ALA A 60 -5.12 10.75 4.77
N GLU A 61 -4.91 11.18 6.02
CA GLU A 61 -3.68 11.85 6.46
C GLU A 61 -2.46 10.94 6.45
N ASP A 62 -2.59 9.70 6.97
CA ASP A 62 -1.54 8.69 6.89
C ASP A 62 -1.22 8.41 5.43
N PHE A 63 -2.25 8.32 4.59
CA PHE A 63 -2.07 8.07 3.16
C PHE A 63 -1.49 9.29 2.40
N LYS A 64 -1.79 10.51 2.83
CA LYS A 64 -1.13 11.71 2.25
C LYS A 64 0.34 11.79 2.60
N SER A 65 0.77 11.12 3.66
CA SER A 65 2.16 11.08 4.10
C SER A 65 2.96 9.98 3.41
N VAL A 66 2.31 8.93 2.88
CA VAL A 66 2.99 7.91 2.08
C VAL A 66 3.35 8.46 0.69
N ARG A 67 4.57 8.15 0.26
CA ARG A 67 5.10 8.52 -1.06
C ARG A 67 5.60 7.28 -1.80
N THR A 68 6.15 6.34 -1.06
CA THR A 68 6.71 5.10 -1.57
C THR A 68 5.91 3.87 -1.15
N VAL A 69 6.13 2.76 -1.85
CA VAL A 69 5.57 1.45 -1.48
C VAL A 69 5.96 1.07 -0.05
N ASN A 70 7.20 1.34 0.36
CA ASN A 70 7.66 1.11 1.73
C ASN A 70 6.84 1.87 2.76
N ASP A 71 6.46 3.13 2.48
CA ASP A 71 5.67 3.92 3.42
C ASP A 71 4.28 3.30 3.63
N VAL A 72 3.66 2.74 2.59
CA VAL A 72 2.38 2.03 2.68
C VAL A 72 2.54 0.76 3.50
N VAL A 73 3.59 -0.03 3.23
CA VAL A 73 3.88 -1.25 3.99
C VAL A 73 4.07 -0.93 5.47
N GLU A 74 4.83 0.10 5.80
CA GLU A 74 5.06 0.55 7.17
C GLU A 74 3.78 1.08 7.83
N ALA A 75 2.95 1.85 7.11
CA ALA A 75 1.67 2.34 7.62
C ALA A 75 0.72 1.18 7.95
N VAL A 76 0.58 0.20 7.06
CA VAL A 76 -0.21 -1.00 7.29
C VAL A 76 0.37 -1.79 8.45
N HIS A 77 1.67 -2.08 8.43
CA HIS A 77 2.36 -2.83 9.47
C HIS A 77 2.17 -2.20 10.86
N ARG A 78 2.24 -0.87 10.95
CA ARG A 78 1.88 -0.13 12.17
C ARG A 78 0.42 -0.34 12.54
N LEU A 79 -0.54 -0.22 11.63
CA LEU A 79 -1.96 -0.41 11.95
C LEU A 79 -2.32 -1.83 12.42
N VAL A 80 -1.69 -2.85 11.84
CA VAL A 80 -1.95 -4.25 12.24
C VAL A 80 -1.30 -4.57 13.58
N ASN A 81 -0.12 -4.02 13.87
CA ASN A 81 0.63 -4.28 15.12
C ASN A 81 0.39 -3.27 16.25
N SER A 82 -0.15 -2.08 15.96
CA SER A 82 -0.44 -1.05 16.98
C SER A 82 -1.79 -1.27 17.67
N ALA A 83 -2.52 -2.33 17.31
CA ALA A 83 -3.64 -2.82 18.11
C ALA A 83 -3.10 -3.66 19.28
N ALA A 84 -2.63 -2.96 20.32
CA ALA A 84 -2.48 -3.49 21.68
C ALA A 84 -3.67 -3.01 22.53
#